data_AF-A0A7J2J7N4-F1
#
_entry.id   AF-A0A7J2J7N4-F1
#
_cell.length_a   1.000
_cell.length_b   1.000
_cell.length_c   1.000
_cell.angle_alpha   90.00
_cell.angle_beta   90.00
_cell.angle_gamma   90.00
#
_symmetry.space_group_name_H-M   'P 1'
#
loop_
_entity.id
_entity.type
_entity.pdbx_description
1 polymer ?
#
loop_
_entity_poly.entity_id
_entity_poly.type
_entity_poly.pdbx_seq_one_letter_code
_entity_poly.pdbx_strand_id
1 'polypeptide(L)' 'MSPEMETYFREMEQKINEIYEIAKKARSLGRDPELDLEIPRAGDLASRVEKLVGPQGVAEVIRE' A
#
# COMPACT_ATOMS: atom_id res chain seq x y z
N MET A 1 -4.05 20.14 -4.51
CA MET A 1 -5.27 19.70 -3.80
C MET A 1 -5.67 20.81 -2.84
N SER A 2 -6.91 20.84 -2.33
CA SER A 2 -7.22 21.80 -1.26
C SER A 2 -6.58 21.35 0.06
N PRO A 3 -6.28 22.27 1.01
CA PRO A 3 -5.72 21.92 2.32
C PRO A 3 -6.59 20.91 3.10
N GLU A 4 -7.91 21.00 2.97
CA GLU A 4 -8.87 20.08 3.59
C GLU A 4 -8.75 18.69 2.99
N MET A 5 -8.60 18.60 1.67
CA MET A 5 -8.44 17.34 0.94
C MET A 5 -7.12 16.65 1.32
N GLU A 6 -6.03 17.40 1.44
CA GLU A 6 -4.75 16.85 1.92
C GLU A 6 -4.81 16.33 3.36
N THR A 7 -5.53 17.04 4.23
CA THR A 7 -5.73 16.61 5.62
C THR A 7 -6.54 15.31 5.67
N TYR A 8 -7.62 15.23 4.89
CA TYR A 8 -8.45 14.03 4.78
C TYR A 8 -7.65 12.80 4.33
N PHE A 9 -6.86 12.91 3.25
CA PHE A 9 -6.05 11.79 2.78
C PHE A 9 -4.96 11.39 3.78
N ARG A 10 -4.36 12.35 4.48
CA ARG A 10 -3.36 12.09 5.52
C ARG A 10 -3.93 11.29 6.68
N GLU A 11 -5.14 11.62 7.14
CA GLU A 11 -5.82 10.87 8.20
C GLU A 11 -6.13 9.43 7.76
N MET A 12 -6.56 9.25 6.51
CA MET A 12 -6.77 7.91 5.95
C MET A 12 -5.47 7.11 5.92
N GLU A 13 -4.38 7.72 5.45
CA GLU A 13 -3.07 7.06 5.38
C GLU A 13 -2.55 6.65 6.76
N GLN A 14 -2.74 7.49 7.78
CA GLN A 14 -2.41 7.16 9.18
C GLN A 14 -3.18 5.94 9.68
N LYS A 15 -4.51 5.92 9.51
CA LYS A 15 -5.34 4.78 9.93
C LYS A 15 -4.97 3.49 9.20
N ILE A 16 -4.67 3.58 7.91
CA ILE A 16 -4.21 2.44 7.11
C ILE A 16 -2.86 1.93 7.63
N ASN A 17 -1.93 2.83 7.98
CA ASN A 17 -0.65 2.45 8.58
C ASN A 17 -0.82 1.64 9.87
N GLU A 18 -1.68 2.11 10.77
CA GLU A 18 -1.95 1.43 12.04
C GLU A 18 -2.49 0.00 11.81
N ILE A 19 -3.44 -0.16 10.89
CA ILE A 19 -4.02 -1.47 10.55
C ILE A 19 -2.97 -2.41 9.97
N TYR A 20 -2.10 -1.91 9.08
CA TYR A 20 -1.02 -2.71 8.48
C TYR A 20 -0.03 -3.20 9.53
N GLU A 21 0.33 -2.38 10.52
CA GLU A 21 1.22 -2.80 11.60
C GLU A 21 0.61 -3.89 12.47
N ILE A 22 -0.69 -3.80 12.76
CA ILE A 22 -1.41 -4.86 13.48
C ILE A 22 -1.41 -6.15 12.66
N ALA A 23 -1.74 -6.07 11.37
CA ALA A 23 -1.81 -7.23 10.49
C ALA A 23 -0.43 -7.89 10.32
N LYS A 24 0.65 -7.10 10.19
CA LYS A 24 2.02 -7.60 10.10
C LYS A 24 2.44 -8.36 11.36
N LYS A 25 2.12 -7.81 12.54
CA LYS A 25 2.36 -8.50 13.81
C LYS A 25 1.59 -9.82 13.89
N ALA A 26 0.31 -9.84 13.47
CA ALA A 26 -0.49 -11.05 13.46
C ALA A 26 0.10 -12.13 12.52
N ARG A 27 0.48 -11.75 11.30
CA ARG A 27 1.06 -12.65 10.29
C ARG A 27 2.42 -13.23 10.72
N SER A 28 3.23 -12.44 11.42
CA SER A 28 4.51 -12.90 11.99
C SER A 28 4.38 -14.03 13.02
N LEU A 29 3.18 -14.32 13.53
CA LEU A 29 2.92 -15.45 14.42
C LEU A 29 2.88 -16.81 13.70
N GLY A 30 2.96 -16.83 12.37
CA GLY A 30 3.03 -18.07 11.58
C GLY A 30 1.76 -18.92 11.62
N ARG A 31 0.61 -18.26 11.72
CA ARG A 31 -0.71 -18.92 11.73
C ARG A 31 -1.42 -18.90 10.38
N ASP A 32 -0.88 -18.14 9.43
CA ASP A 32 -1.39 -17.98 8.08
C ASP A 32 -0.39 -18.58 7.06
N PRO A 33 -0.79 -18.79 5.79
CA PRO A 33 0.08 -19.36 4.75
C PRO A 33 1.36 -18.56 4.49
N GLU A 34 1.31 -17.25 4.70
CA GLU A 34 2.44 -16.33 4.54
C GLU A 34 2.70 -15.55 5.83
N LEU A 35 3.98 -15.31 6.11
CA LEU A 35 4.45 -14.52 7.26
C LEU A 35 4.36 -13.02 7.02
N ASP A 36 4.25 -12.61 5.76
CA ASP A 36 4.14 -11.24 5.32
C ASP A 36 2.72 -10.92 4.82
N LEU A 37 2.45 -9.62 4.67
CA LEU A 37 1.17 -9.16 4.13
C LEU A 37 1.07 -9.42 2.63
N GLU A 38 0.06 -10.18 2.23
CA GLU A 38 -0.20 -10.54 0.83
C GLU A 38 -0.87 -9.41 0.03
N ILE A 39 -1.45 -8.41 0.69
CA ILE A 39 -2.15 -7.30 0.03
C ILE A 39 -1.20 -6.10 -0.08
N PRO A 40 -0.63 -5.81 -1.27
CA PRO A 40 0.24 -4.66 -1.44
C PRO A 40 -0.56 -3.35 -1.47
N ARG A 41 -0.05 -2.31 -0.80
CA ARG A 41 -0.58 -0.95 -0.98
C ARG A 41 -0.22 -0.42 -2.34
N ALA A 42 -1.16 0.17 -3.05
CA ALA A 42 -0.85 0.93 -4.25
C ALA A 42 -1.30 2.38 -4.10
N GLY A 43 -0.35 3.31 -4.21
CA GLY A 43 -0.61 4.74 -4.06
C GLY A 43 -1.34 5.33 -5.27
N ASP A 44 -0.96 4.93 -6.48
CA ASP A 44 -1.57 5.38 -7.74
C ASP A 44 -1.77 4.21 -8.71
N LEU A 45 -2.45 4.46 -9.83
CA LEU A 45 -2.74 3.44 -10.85
C LEU A 45 -1.44 2.84 -11.43
N ALA A 46 -0.42 3.66 -11.65
CA ALA A 46 0.88 3.24 -12.15
C ALA A 46 1.56 2.25 -11.18
N SER A 47 1.52 2.56 -9.88
CA SER A 47 2.01 1.67 -8.81
C SER A 47 1.20 0.38 -8.70
N ARG A 48 -0.08 0.37 -9.10
CA ARG A 48 -0.88 -0.88 -9.15
C ARG A 48 -0.37 -1.79 -10.26
N VAL A 49 -0.10 -1.26 -11.44
CA VAL A 49 0.40 -2.04 -12.58
C VAL A 49 1.73 -2.69 -12.20
N GLU A 50 2.67 -1.92 -11.65
CA GLU A 50 3.96 -2.46 -11.21
C GLU A 50 3.82 -3.52 -10.13
N LYS A 51 2.99 -3.29 -9.10
CA LYS A 51 2.85 -4.22 -7.97
C LYS A 51 2.04 -5.47 -8.29
N LEU A 52 1.16 -5.43 -9.29
CA LEU A 52 0.29 -6.55 -9.65
C LEU A 52 0.84 -7.39 -10.81
N VAL A 53 1.43 -6.74 -11.82
CA VAL A 53 1.85 -7.40 -13.06
C VAL A 53 3.29 -7.09 -13.45
N GLY A 54 3.97 -6.18 -12.74
CA GLY A 54 5.33 -5.75 -13.06
C GLY A 54 5.45 -5.18 -14.48
N PRO A 55 6.67 -5.11 -15.06
CA PRO A 55 7.98 -5.29 -14.41
C PRO A 55 8.37 -4.11 -13.51
N GLN A 56 9.42 -4.27 -12.71
CA GLN A 56 9.95 -3.21 -11.85
C GLN A 56 10.35 -1.97 -12.70
N GLY A 57 9.92 -0.78 -12.27
CA GLY A 57 10.14 0.49 -12.97
C GLY A 57 9.04 0.88 -13.97
N VAL A 58 8.04 0.04 -14.23
CA VAL A 58 6.93 0.38 -15.14
C VAL A 58 6.08 1.55 -14.63
N ALA A 59 6.00 1.77 -13.32
CA ALA A 59 5.20 2.87 -12.77
C ALA A 59 5.79 4.25 -13.11
N GLU A 60 7.09 4.36 -13.35
CA GLU A 60 7.71 5.61 -13.78
C GLU A 60 7.34 5.93 -15.22
N VAL A 61 7.43 4.93 -16.12
CA VAL A 61 7.08 5.05 -17.54
C VAL A 61 5.60 5.40 -17.75
N ILE A 62 4.68 4.87 -16.93
CA ILE A 62 3.25 5.18 -17.03
C ILE A 62 2.93 6.61 -16.54
N ARG A 63 3.80 7.20 -15.72
CA ARG A 63 3.60 8.55 -15.16
C ARG A 63 4.12 9.66 -16.06
N GLU A 64 5.04 9.35 -16.97
CA GLU A 64 5.47 10.22 -18.08
C GLU A 64 4.40 10.32 -19.18
#